data_AF-A0A232M4X5-F1
#
_entry.id   AF-A0A232M4X5-F1
#
_cell.length_a   1.000
_cell.length_b   1.000
_cell.length_c   1.000
_cell.angle_alpha   90.00
_cell.angle_beta   90.00
_cell.angle_gamma   90.00
#
_symmetry.space_group_name_H-M   'P 1'
#
loop_
_entity.id
_entity.type
_entity.pdbx_description
1 polymer ?
#
loop_
_entity_poly.entity_id
_entity_poly.type
_entity_poly.pdbx_seq_one_letter_code
_entity_poly.pdbx_strand_id
1 'polypeptide(L)'
;MPTSTNRTKWPTQGGAISLQPGWFQGHKTAFVYFNLGLGTVPPNMSHVMLPPFQIVGPTNNPYPGTFCLPQVPLPANISVNVGDNATIQCVDIEFALPQDCEEVTTKNCFNSTDITFAQVFTTGNLAPSLRSSMLTGFTFLPLIISGLLGFLV
;
A
#
# COMPACT_ATOMS: atom_id res chain seq x y z
N MET A 1 29.37 -1.57 6.62
CA MET A 1 29.39 -2.94 6.08
C MET A 1 30.13 -2.90 4.76
N PRO A 2 31.00 -3.87 4.44
CA PRO A 2 31.65 -3.92 3.14
C PRO A 2 30.58 -4.12 2.04
N THR A 3 30.84 -3.55 0.87
CA THR A 3 29.97 -3.73 -0.30
C THR A 3 29.93 -5.21 -0.71
N SER A 4 28.74 -5.76 -0.93
CA SER A 4 28.62 -7.09 -1.51
C SER A 4 29.07 -7.12 -2.98
N THR A 5 29.61 -8.26 -3.40
CA THR A 5 30.00 -8.52 -4.79
C THR A 5 28.94 -9.31 -5.56
N ASN A 6 28.05 -10.03 -4.86
CA ASN A 6 27.01 -10.87 -5.46
C ASN A 6 25.68 -10.11 -5.44
N ARG A 7 25.43 -9.33 -6.49
CA ARG A 7 24.24 -8.50 -6.64
C ARG A 7 23.19 -9.18 -7.51
N THR A 8 21.94 -9.12 -7.09
CA THR A 8 20.83 -9.61 -7.91
C THR A 8 20.56 -8.63 -9.05
N LYS A 9 20.36 -9.15 -10.27
CA LYS A 9 19.96 -8.30 -11.41
C LYS A 9 18.52 -7.82 -11.22
N TRP A 10 18.32 -6.51 -11.33
CA TRP A 10 17.02 -5.87 -11.18
C TRP A 10 16.65 -5.11 -12.46
N PRO A 11 15.43 -5.28 -13.02
CA PRO A 11 15.08 -4.61 -14.26
C PRO A 11 15.04 -3.09 -14.11
N THR A 12 15.57 -2.35 -15.08
CA THR A 12 15.51 -0.87 -15.12
C THR A 12 14.10 -0.30 -15.13
N GLN A 13 13.08 -1.12 -15.41
CA GLN A 13 11.67 -0.72 -15.45
C GLN A 13 10.90 -1.10 -14.16
N GLY A 14 11.61 -1.64 -13.16
CA GLY A 14 11.00 -2.24 -11.96
C GLY A 14 10.84 -3.76 -12.10
N GLY A 15 10.78 -4.45 -10.97
CA GLY A 15 10.75 -5.91 -10.90
C GLY A 15 9.89 -6.42 -9.74
N ALA A 16 9.88 -7.74 -9.53
CA ALA A 16 9.09 -8.35 -8.48
C ALA A 16 9.84 -8.41 -7.14
N ILE A 17 9.10 -8.28 -6.04
CA ILE A 17 9.61 -8.60 -4.70
C ILE A 17 8.74 -9.68 -4.09
N SER A 18 9.37 -10.80 -3.73
CA SER A 18 8.74 -11.92 -3.03
C SER A 18 9.40 -12.06 -1.67
N LEU A 19 8.60 -12.12 -0.60
CA LEU A 19 9.11 -12.27 0.75
C LEU A 19 8.21 -13.13 1.63
N GLN A 20 8.86 -13.94 2.45
CA GLN A 20 8.23 -14.65 3.56
C GLN A 20 8.37 -13.76 4.81
N PRO A 21 7.26 -13.23 5.36
CA PRO A 21 7.34 -12.40 6.56
C PRO A 21 7.92 -13.23 7.72
N GLY A 22 8.79 -12.59 8.50
CA GLY A 22 9.69 -13.27 9.42
C GLY A 22 9.01 -14.06 10.55
N TRP A 23 9.83 -14.82 11.29
CA TRP A 23 9.38 -15.77 12.32
C TRP A 23 9.18 -15.15 13.72
N PHE A 24 9.18 -13.81 13.82
CA PHE A 24 9.06 -13.12 15.10
C PHE A 24 7.60 -13.10 15.56
N GLN A 25 7.36 -13.64 16.75
CA GLN A 25 6.04 -13.72 17.35
C GLN A 25 5.65 -12.42 18.06
N GLY A 26 4.38 -12.29 18.42
CA GLY A 26 3.88 -11.22 19.31
C GLY A 26 3.14 -10.09 18.60
N HIS A 27 2.92 -10.18 17.29
CA HIS A 27 2.14 -9.19 16.54
C HIS A 27 1.42 -9.83 15.35
N LYS A 28 0.12 -9.58 15.22
CA LYS A 28 -0.70 -10.01 14.08
C LYS A 28 -0.49 -9.16 12.83
N THR A 29 -0.02 -7.93 12.99
CA THR A 29 0.04 -6.92 11.94
C THR A 29 1.44 -6.34 11.83
N ALA A 30 1.92 -6.11 10.61
CA ALA A 30 3.19 -5.43 10.36
C ALA A 30 3.07 -4.43 9.21
N PHE A 31 3.82 -3.34 9.29
CA PHE A 31 3.95 -2.38 8.20
C PHE A 31 5.14 -2.74 7.33
N VAL A 32 4.94 -2.70 6.01
CA VAL A 32 5.96 -3.02 5.03
C VAL A 32 6.35 -1.74 4.28
N TYR A 33 7.66 -1.49 4.21
CA TYR A 33 8.27 -0.36 3.52
C TYR A 33 9.29 -0.90 2.53
N PHE A 34 9.29 -0.36 1.32
CA PHE A 34 10.30 -0.65 0.30
C PHE A 34 10.97 0.65 -0.11
N ASN A 35 12.21 0.81 0.30
CA ASN A 35 12.99 1.97 -0.05
C ASN A 35 14.26 1.57 -0.78
N LEU A 36 14.65 2.40 -1.73
CA LEU A 36 15.83 2.28 -2.55
C LEU A 36 16.90 3.26 -2.06
N GLY A 37 18.13 2.78 -2.00
CA GLY A 37 19.35 3.58 -1.89
C GLY A 37 20.17 3.44 -3.17
N LEU A 38 20.61 4.56 -3.74
CA LEU A 38 21.35 4.58 -5.00
C LEU A 38 22.87 4.55 -4.78
N GLY A 39 23.57 3.84 -5.67
CA GLY A 39 25.02 3.68 -5.64
C GLY A 39 25.46 2.41 -4.91
N THR A 40 26.77 2.14 -5.03
CA THR A 40 27.43 0.99 -4.42
C THR A 40 27.37 1.03 -2.89
N VAL A 41 27.49 2.24 -2.32
CA VAL A 41 27.33 2.51 -0.88
C VAL A 41 26.34 3.67 -0.76
N PRO A 42 25.03 3.38 -0.65
CA PRO A 42 24.03 4.42 -0.63
C PRO A 42 24.20 5.35 0.59
N PRO A 43 24.20 6.68 0.42
CA PRO A 43 24.28 7.61 1.55
C PRO A 43 23.02 7.57 2.42
N ASN A 44 21.88 7.15 1.87
CA ASN A 44 20.62 6.95 2.57
C ASN A 44 19.69 5.98 1.82
N MET A 45 18.60 5.58 2.47
CA MET A 45 17.54 4.71 1.93
C MET A 45 16.20 5.47 1.86
N SER A 46 16.21 6.68 1.30
CA SER A 46 15.06 7.61 1.37
C SER A 46 14.16 7.57 0.14
N HIS A 47 14.49 6.79 -0.89
CA HIS A 47 13.70 6.73 -2.11
C HIS A 47 12.63 5.65 -2.00
N VAL A 48 11.41 6.06 -1.64
CA VAL A 48 10.26 5.15 -1.46
C VAL A 48 9.81 4.59 -2.82
N MET A 49 9.78 3.26 -2.95
CA MET A 49 9.36 2.57 -4.19
C MET A 49 7.84 2.32 -4.23
N LEU A 50 7.24 2.08 -3.07
CA LEU A 50 5.80 1.87 -2.92
C LEU A 50 5.28 2.59 -1.67
N PRO A 51 4.04 3.10 -1.70
CA PRO A 51 3.36 3.52 -0.48
C PRO A 51 3.34 2.37 0.55
N PRO A 52 3.56 2.66 1.83
CA PRO A 52 3.53 1.64 2.86
C PRO A 52 2.16 0.99 2.95
N PHE A 53 2.16 -0.32 3.14
CA PHE A 53 0.95 -1.11 3.38
C PHE A 53 1.14 -1.98 4.62
N GLN A 54 0.02 -2.44 5.15
CA GLN A 54 0.01 -3.34 6.30
C GLN A 54 -0.25 -4.77 5.82
N ILE A 55 0.51 -5.72 6.35
CA ILE A 55 0.18 -7.14 6.30
C ILE A 55 -0.51 -7.56 7.60
N VAL A 56 -1.43 -8.51 7.50
CA VAL A 56 -2.18 -9.06 8.62
C VAL A 56 -2.16 -10.58 8.52
N GLY A 57 -1.56 -11.22 9.51
CA GLY A 57 -1.49 -12.67 9.66
C GLY A 57 -2.73 -13.24 10.35
N PRO A 58 -2.85 -14.57 10.42
CA PRO A 58 -4.03 -15.21 11.01
C PRO A 58 -4.06 -15.07 12.54
N THR A 59 -2.89 -15.03 13.19
CA THR A 59 -2.71 -15.00 14.65
C THR A 59 -1.51 -14.11 15.04
N ASN A 60 -1.16 -14.03 16.32
CA ASN A 60 0.08 -13.39 16.81
C ASN A 60 1.33 -14.29 16.70
N ASN A 61 1.19 -15.49 16.12
CA ASN A 61 2.29 -16.40 15.83
C ASN A 61 3.00 -16.00 14.52
N PRO A 62 4.12 -16.67 14.14
CA PRO A 62 4.83 -16.38 12.90
C PRO A 62 3.90 -16.42 11.70
N TYR A 63 4.14 -15.53 10.72
CA TYR A 63 3.38 -15.51 9.48
C TYR A 63 3.69 -16.77 8.67
N PRO A 64 2.72 -17.66 8.44
CA PRO A 64 2.93 -18.76 7.52
C PRO A 64 2.81 -18.23 6.08
N GLY A 65 3.74 -18.64 5.22
CA GLY A 65 3.67 -18.38 3.78
C GLY A 65 4.41 -17.15 3.30
N THR A 66 4.16 -16.81 2.04
CA THR A 66 4.87 -15.80 1.26
C THR A 66 3.88 -14.82 0.67
N PHE A 67 4.31 -13.57 0.48
CA PHE A 67 3.63 -12.71 -0.46
C PHE A 67 4.59 -12.15 -1.51
N CYS A 68 4.03 -11.81 -2.66
CA CYS A 68 4.74 -11.21 -3.76
C CYS A 68 4.04 -9.96 -4.30
N LEU A 69 4.86 -8.97 -4.62
CA LEU A 69 4.53 -7.79 -5.39
C LEU A 69 5.14 -7.99 -6.78
N PRO A 70 4.33 -8.34 -7.81
CA PRO A 70 4.86 -8.75 -9.11
C PRO A 70 5.53 -7.62 -9.88
N GLN A 71 5.18 -6.36 -9.55
CA GLN A 71 5.82 -5.19 -10.13
C GLN A 71 5.97 -4.10 -9.08
N VAL A 72 7.23 -3.80 -8.75
CA VAL A 72 7.65 -2.71 -7.89
C VAL A 72 8.39 -1.70 -8.77
N PRO A 73 7.79 -0.52 -9.04
CA PRO A 73 8.37 0.45 -9.94
C PRO A 73 9.56 1.16 -9.29
N LEU A 74 10.33 1.88 -10.11
CA LEU A 74 11.27 2.85 -9.60
C LEU A 74 10.54 4.03 -8.95
N PRO A 75 11.14 4.67 -7.91
CA PRO A 75 10.61 5.90 -7.36
C PRO A 75 10.50 6.99 -8.43
N ALA A 76 9.50 7.88 -8.28
CA ALA A 76 9.29 8.96 -9.23
C ALA A 76 10.52 9.87 -9.36
N ASN A 77 10.77 10.37 -10.58
CA ASN A 77 11.89 11.27 -10.91
C ASN A 77 13.29 10.68 -10.71
N ILE A 78 13.40 9.35 -10.68
CA ILE A 78 14.69 8.65 -10.67
C ILE A 78 14.87 7.92 -12.00
N SER A 79 15.99 8.17 -12.66
CA SER A 79 16.46 7.42 -13.82
C SER A 79 17.70 6.63 -13.45
N VAL A 80 17.79 5.39 -13.91
CA VAL A 80 18.93 4.49 -13.68
C VAL A 80 19.36 3.89 -15.01
N ASN A 81 20.64 3.55 -15.10
CA ASN A 81 21.24 2.90 -16.25
C ASN A 81 21.57 1.44 -15.94
N VAL A 82 21.72 0.63 -16.99
CA VAL A 82 22.25 -0.73 -16.86
C VAL A 82 23.65 -0.68 -16.25
N GLY A 83 23.90 -1.52 -15.25
CA GLY A 83 25.16 -1.57 -14.49
C GLY A 83 25.18 -0.69 -13.25
N ASP A 84 24.18 0.17 -13.04
CA ASP A 84 24.10 0.98 -11.82
C ASP A 84 23.84 0.07 -10.61
N ASN A 85 24.62 0.26 -9.54
CA ASN A 85 24.41 -0.42 -8.28
C ASN A 85 23.39 0.32 -7.42
N ALA A 86 22.57 -0.44 -6.71
CA ALA A 86 21.67 0.08 -5.71
C ALA A 86 21.42 -0.95 -4.60
N THR A 87 20.69 -0.55 -3.58
CA THR A 87 20.24 -1.42 -2.51
C THR A 87 18.77 -1.13 -2.26
N ILE A 88 17.90 -2.11 -2.42
CA ILE A 88 16.56 -2.08 -1.83
C ILE A 88 16.76 -2.54 -0.39
N GLN A 89 16.22 -1.86 0.63
CA GLN A 89 16.54 -2.14 2.05
C GLN A 89 16.77 -3.64 2.34
N CYS A 90 18.05 -3.99 2.63
CA CYS A 90 18.61 -5.34 2.87
C CYS A 90 18.93 -6.26 1.67
N VAL A 91 18.75 -5.82 0.42
CA VAL A 91 19.08 -6.56 -0.81
C VAL A 91 19.88 -5.67 -1.75
N ASP A 92 21.13 -6.08 -2.02
CA ASP A 92 21.98 -5.39 -3.00
C ASP A 92 21.64 -5.85 -4.42
N ILE A 93 21.42 -4.87 -5.30
CA ILE A 93 21.04 -5.08 -6.70
C ILE A 93 21.99 -4.37 -7.65
N GLU A 94 21.95 -4.81 -8.90
CA GLU A 94 22.53 -4.12 -10.06
C GLU A 94 21.46 -4.02 -11.14
N PHE A 95 21.27 -2.83 -11.70
CA PHE A 95 20.28 -2.62 -12.74
C PHE A 95 20.67 -3.32 -14.04
N ALA A 96 19.70 -3.97 -14.67
CA ALA A 96 19.91 -4.74 -15.90
C ALA A 96 18.74 -4.60 -16.86
N LEU A 97 18.93 -5.09 -18.09
CA LEU A 97 17.83 -5.20 -19.04
C LEU A 97 16.88 -6.33 -18.59
N PRO A 98 15.57 -6.25 -18.90
CA PRO A 98 14.60 -7.26 -18.46
C PRO A 98 14.97 -8.70 -18.83
N GLN A 99 15.58 -8.92 -20.01
CA GLN A 99 16.00 -10.26 -20.45
C GLN A 99 17.18 -10.85 -19.67
N ASP A 100 17.94 -10.01 -18.96
CA ASP A 100 19.09 -10.43 -18.13
C ASP A 100 18.69 -10.64 -16.66
N CYS A 101 17.39 -10.48 -16.34
CA CYS A 101 16.84 -10.68 -15.01
C CYS A 101 16.17 -12.05 -14.91
N GLU A 102 15.97 -12.52 -13.67
CA GLU A 102 15.17 -13.73 -13.44
C GLU A 102 13.72 -13.49 -13.85
N GLU A 103 13.15 -14.43 -14.60
CA GLU A 103 11.75 -14.36 -15.00
C GLU A 103 10.82 -14.51 -13.78
N VAL A 104 9.84 -13.61 -13.69
CA VAL A 104 8.82 -13.67 -12.65
C VAL A 104 7.80 -14.74 -13.03
N THR A 105 7.74 -15.81 -12.24
CA THR A 105 6.82 -16.94 -12.45
C THR A 105 5.95 -17.15 -11.21
N THR A 106 4.89 -17.96 -11.35
CA THR A 106 4.04 -18.36 -10.22
C THR A 106 4.78 -19.22 -9.18
N LYS A 107 6.00 -19.67 -9.46
CA LYS A 107 6.82 -20.45 -8.52
C LYS A 107 7.69 -19.57 -7.61
N ASN A 108 8.21 -18.45 -8.11
CA ASN A 108 9.06 -17.54 -7.33
C ASN A 108 8.29 -16.32 -6.79
N CYS A 109 7.17 -15.96 -7.42
CA CYS A 109 6.33 -14.84 -7.03
C CYS A 109 4.87 -15.30 -6.86
N PHE A 110 4.47 -15.57 -5.61
CA PHE A 110 3.11 -16.00 -5.28
C PHE A 110 2.65 -15.46 -3.92
N ASN A 111 1.33 -15.40 -3.74
CA ASN A 111 0.68 -15.03 -2.48
C ASN A 111 0.06 -16.28 -1.83
N SER A 112 0.50 -16.60 -0.62
CA SER A 112 -0.17 -17.55 0.26
C SER A 112 -1.51 -16.99 0.76
N THR A 113 -2.40 -17.86 1.22
CA THR A 113 -3.76 -17.48 1.67
C THR A 113 -3.80 -16.95 3.11
N ASP A 114 -2.74 -17.13 3.88
CA ASP A 114 -2.70 -16.80 5.30
C ASP A 114 -2.40 -15.32 5.58
N ILE A 115 -1.93 -14.58 4.58
CA ILE A 115 -1.51 -13.18 4.71
C ILE A 115 -2.51 -12.30 3.94
N THR A 116 -3.08 -11.33 4.63
CA THR A 116 -3.99 -10.33 4.04
C THR A 116 -3.36 -8.94 4.07
N PHE A 117 -3.85 -8.04 3.22
CA PHE A 117 -3.30 -6.69 3.06
C PHE A 117 -4.31 -5.62 3.44
N ALA A 118 -3.86 -4.57 4.10
CA ALA A 118 -4.63 -3.38 4.37
C ALA A 118 -3.85 -2.13 3.98
N GLN A 119 -4.56 -1.12 3.46
CA GLN A 119 -3.96 0.18 3.16
C GLN A 119 -3.73 0.97 4.45
N VAL A 120 -2.63 1.72 4.50
CA VAL A 120 -2.33 2.63 5.60
C VAL A 120 -2.77 4.03 5.20
N PHE A 121 -3.67 4.62 5.99
CA PHE A 121 -4.12 6.00 5.79
C PHE A 121 -4.21 6.71 7.14
N THR A 122 -3.89 8.00 7.15
CA THR A 122 -4.08 8.87 8.30
C THR A 122 -5.44 9.53 8.19
N THR A 123 -6.28 9.41 9.22
CA THR A 123 -7.54 10.15 9.32
C THR A 123 -7.32 11.41 10.15
N GLY A 124 -7.91 12.53 9.71
CA GLY A 124 -8.17 13.68 10.57
C GLY A 124 -9.51 13.52 11.29
N ASN A 125 -9.96 14.56 12.02
CA ASN A 125 -11.34 14.60 12.51
C ASN A 125 -12.30 14.44 11.32
N LEU A 126 -13.01 13.31 11.27
CA LEU A 126 -14.14 13.13 10.38
C LEU A 126 -15.24 14.08 10.86
N ALA A 127 -15.31 15.29 10.28
CA ALA A 127 -16.48 16.13 10.46
C ALA A 127 -17.66 15.41 9.78
N PRO A 128 -18.73 15.04 10.50
CA PRO A 128 -19.93 14.54 9.85
C PRO A 128 -20.53 15.69 9.06
N SER A 129 -20.28 15.74 7.76
CA SER A 129 -21.05 16.61 6.87
C SER A 129 -22.41 15.96 6.63
N LEU A 130 -23.27 15.97 7.65
CA LEU A 130 -24.70 15.91 7.45
C LEU A 130 -25.08 17.18 6.70
N ARG A 131 -25.07 17.12 5.37
CA ARG A 131 -25.87 18.04 4.56
C ARG A 131 -27.32 17.73 4.89
N SER A 132 -27.85 18.39 5.91
CA SER A 132 -29.29 18.54 6.07
C SER A 132 -29.78 19.22 4.81
N SER A 133 -30.35 18.42 3.90
CA SER A 133 -31.15 18.96 2.81
C SER A 133 -32.37 19.58 3.47
N MET A 134 -32.28 20.87 3.82
CA MET A 134 -33.46 21.66 4.09
C MET A 134 -34.27 21.66 2.80
N LEU A 135 -35.26 20.77 2.74
CA LEU A 135 -36.41 20.87 1.84
C LEU A 135 -37.13 22.17 2.18
N THR A 136 -36.64 23.25 1.60
CA THR A 136 -37.36 24.50 1.40
C THR A 136 -38.43 24.21 0.35
N GLY A 137 -39.63 23.85 0.80
CA GLY A 137 -40.67 23.37 -0.09
C GLY A 137 -42.07 23.62 0.45
N PHE A 138 -42.54 24.85 0.27
CA PHE A 138 -43.94 25.24 0.10
C PHE A 138 -44.92 25.06 1.27
N THR A 139 -45.09 26.18 1.98
CA THR A 139 -46.35 26.70 2.52
C THR A 139 -47.63 26.10 1.91
N PHE A 140 -48.36 25.30 2.69
CA PHE A 140 -49.81 25.12 2.53
C PHE A 140 -50.48 25.00 3.91
N LEU A 141 -50.65 26.13 4.57
CA LEU A 141 -51.82 26.40 5.41
C LEU A 141 -52.67 27.34 4.55
N PRO A 142 -53.98 27.10 4.24
CA PRO A 142 -55.02 26.76 5.23
C PRO A 142 -56.22 25.92 4.71
N LEU A 143 -56.80 24.97 5.47
CA LEU A 143 -58.22 24.55 5.28
C LEU A 143 -58.79 23.60 6.35
N ILE A 144 -58.55 23.84 7.65
CA ILE A 144 -59.23 23.06 8.72
C ILE A 144 -60.01 23.95 9.72
N ILE A 145 -60.20 25.25 9.46
CA ILE A 145 -60.96 26.15 10.36
C ILE A 145 -62.13 26.85 9.65
N SER A 146 -62.99 26.07 8.98
CA SER A 146 -64.34 26.53 8.58
C SER A 146 -65.44 25.46 8.76
N GLY A 147 -65.17 24.42 9.56
CA GLY A 147 -66.17 23.42 9.93
C GLY A 147 -66.74 23.56 11.34
N LEU A 148 -66.25 24.51 12.15
CA LEU A 148 -66.52 24.56 13.60
C LEU A 148 -67.24 25.84 14.08
N LEU A 149 -68.05 26.45 13.21
CA LEU A 149 -68.93 27.59 13.57
C LEU A 149 -70.31 27.52 12.86
N GLY A 150 -70.76 26.31 12.53
CA GLY A 150 -72.08 26.04 11.93
C GLY A 150 -73.00 25.17 12.78
N PHE A 151 -72.64 24.88 14.04
CA PHE A 151 -73.47 24.10 14.97
C PHE A 151 -73.30 24.65 16.39
N LEU A 152 -74.03 25.73 16.70
CA LEU A 152 -74.69 26.04 17.98
C LEU A 152 -75.11 27.52 17.96
N VAL A 153 -76.43 27.72 17.86
CA VAL A 153 -77.23 28.87 18.35
C VAL A 153 -76.82 30.27 17.88
#